data_AF-A0A922LQJ1-F1
#
_entry.id   AF-A0A922LQJ1-F1
#
_cell.length_a   1.000
_cell.length_b   1.000
_cell.length_c   1.000
_cell.angle_alpha   90.00
_cell.angle_beta   90.00
_cell.angle_gamma   90.00
#
_symmetry.space_group_name_H-M   'P 1'
#
loop_
_entity.id
_entity.type
_entity.pdbx_description
1 polymer ?
#
loop_
_entity_poly.entity_id
_entity_poly.type
_entity_poly.pdbx_seq_one_letter_code
_entity_poly.pdbx_strand_id
1 'polypeptide(L)'
;MGKPSGPAPQVNGISPNQGTPGTKLTIRGENLGNTASDLLHVFIGGIDVGRSAQWFSPKKLTAITPLGEGELEIVVVTDSGGFGTAAVIYRQNILRVVSPQTVVTYWPEDDRRVAPTSGSTSAGSSGSTVAVGCVPGAELDHSTGLPMSELSRISMPLSDSALREIYPLP
;
A
#
# COMPACT_ATOMS: atom_id res chain seq x y z
N MET A 1 27.72 -1.81 -27.54
CA MET A 1 26.42 -1.72 -28.24
C MET A 1 26.72 -1.69 -29.73
N GLY A 2 26.31 -2.71 -30.48
CA GLY A 2 26.43 -2.69 -31.94
C GLY A 2 25.54 -1.58 -32.50
N LYS A 3 25.87 -1.05 -33.67
CA LYS A 3 24.98 -0.12 -34.38
C LYS A 3 23.69 -0.88 -34.75
N PRO A 4 22.49 -0.30 -34.56
CA PRO A 4 21.27 -0.96 -35.01
C PRO A 4 21.35 -1.20 -36.52
N SER A 5 21.15 -2.45 -36.93
CA SER A 5 21.30 -2.91 -38.32
C SER A 5 19.96 -3.25 -38.97
N GLY A 6 18.87 -3.23 -38.20
CA GLY A 6 17.52 -3.57 -38.64
C GLY A 6 16.60 -2.34 -38.76
N PRO A 7 15.41 -2.53 -39.35
CA PRO A 7 14.37 -1.51 -39.37
C PRO A 7 13.91 -1.17 -37.95
N ALA A 8 13.52 0.08 -37.73
CA ALA A 8 12.97 0.53 -36.46
C ALA A 8 11.68 -0.24 -36.11
N PRO A 9 11.46 -0.59 -34.82
CA PRO A 9 10.20 -1.17 -34.40
C PRO A 9 9.04 -0.21 -34.71
N GLN A 10 7.92 -0.74 -35.18
CA GLN A 10 6.70 0.04 -35.43
C GLN A 10 5.55 -0.60 -34.71
N VAL A 11 4.86 0.16 -33.86
CA VAL A 11 3.67 -0.31 -33.14
C VAL A 11 2.43 0.24 -33.82
N ASN A 12 1.65 -0.67 -34.41
CA ASN A 12 0.48 -0.33 -35.24
C ASN A 12 -0.84 -0.47 -34.46
N GLY A 13 -0.85 -1.24 -33.37
CA GLY A 13 -2.08 -1.50 -32.63
C GLY A 13 -1.85 -2.01 -31.22
N ILE A 14 -2.80 -1.70 -30.35
CA ILE A 14 -2.77 -2.10 -28.95
C ILE A 14 -4.14 -2.65 -28.52
N SER A 15 -4.13 -3.56 -27.56
CA SER A 15 -5.35 -4.14 -27.00
C SER A 15 -5.15 -4.49 -25.52
N PRO A 16 -5.97 -3.95 -24.61
CA PRO A 16 -7.02 -2.95 -24.84
C PRO A 16 -6.46 -1.55 -25.18
N ASN A 17 -7.26 -0.68 -25.77
CA ASN A 17 -6.89 0.73 -26.04
C ASN A 17 -6.99 1.61 -24.78
N GLN A 18 -7.71 1.14 -23.77
CA GLN A 18 -7.91 1.84 -22.50
C GLN A 18 -7.99 0.87 -21.32
N GLY A 19 -7.66 1.33 -20.12
CA GLY A 19 -7.76 0.52 -18.91
C GLY A 19 -7.22 1.18 -17.65
N THR A 20 -7.13 0.40 -16.57
CA THR A 20 -6.58 0.83 -15.28
C THR A 20 -5.09 0.49 -15.18
N PRO A 21 -4.33 1.12 -14.26
CA PRO A 21 -2.98 0.68 -13.93
C PRO A 21 -2.92 -0.83 -13.66
N GLY A 22 -1.85 -1.50 -14.10
CA GLY A 22 -1.69 -2.95 -13.94
C GLY A 22 -2.43 -3.81 -14.97
N THR A 23 -3.09 -3.21 -15.97
CA THR A 23 -3.73 -3.95 -17.06
C THR A 23 -2.68 -4.65 -17.94
N LYS A 24 -2.98 -5.88 -18.38
CA LYS A 24 -2.15 -6.57 -19.37
C LYS A 24 -2.43 -6.01 -20.77
N LEU A 25 -1.48 -5.27 -21.31
CA LEU A 25 -1.53 -4.68 -22.64
C LEU A 25 -0.90 -5.62 -23.67
N THR A 26 -1.61 -5.89 -24.76
CA THR A 26 -1.09 -6.59 -25.94
C THR A 26 -0.71 -5.56 -26.99
N ILE A 27 0.57 -5.52 -27.35
CA ILE A 27 1.14 -4.60 -28.33
C ILE A 27 1.39 -5.39 -29.62
N ARG A 28 0.86 -4.86 -30.72
CA ARG A 28 0.97 -5.43 -32.08
C ARG A 28 1.69 -4.45 -33.00
N GLY A 29 2.51 -4.99 -33.88
CA GLY A 29 3.35 -4.16 -34.73
C GLY A 29 4.21 -4.96 -35.69
N GLU A 30 5.31 -4.34 -36.09
CA GLU A 30 6.33 -4.90 -36.96
C GLU A 30 7.71 -4.62 -36.38
N ASN A 31 8.65 -5.55 -36.61
CA ASN A 31 10.05 -5.44 -36.16
C ASN A 31 10.20 -5.21 -34.64
N LEU A 32 9.34 -5.83 -33.83
CA LEU A 32 9.39 -5.77 -32.35
C LEU A 32 10.50 -6.66 -31.75
N GLY A 33 11.59 -6.83 -32.49
CA GLY A 33 12.72 -7.69 -32.15
C GLY A 33 12.61 -9.09 -32.77
N ASN A 34 13.77 -9.66 -33.09
CA ASN A 34 13.90 -10.98 -33.71
C ASN A 34 13.83 -12.13 -32.69
N THR A 35 14.16 -11.85 -31.42
CA THR A 35 14.20 -12.83 -30.33
C THR A 35 13.83 -12.13 -29.03
N ALA A 36 13.42 -12.89 -28.01
CA ALA A 36 13.09 -12.31 -26.69
C ALA A 36 14.25 -11.48 -26.09
N SER A 37 15.50 -11.90 -26.29
CA SER A 37 16.69 -11.18 -25.81
C SER A 37 17.02 -9.91 -26.59
N ASP A 38 16.41 -9.71 -27.76
CA ASP A 38 16.59 -8.51 -28.61
C ASP A 38 15.74 -7.34 -28.10
N LEU A 39 14.71 -7.62 -27.30
CA LEU A 39 13.88 -6.60 -26.66
C LEU A 39 14.61 -6.05 -25.43
N LEU A 40 15.10 -4.80 -25.51
CA LEU A 40 15.85 -4.17 -24.44
C LEU A 40 14.93 -3.48 -23.43
N HIS A 41 14.11 -2.55 -23.92
CA HIS A 41 13.23 -1.73 -23.09
C HIS A 41 11.88 -1.51 -23.76
N VAL A 42 10.84 -1.38 -22.94
CA VAL A 42 9.50 -1.01 -23.39
C VAL A 42 9.02 0.09 -22.48
N PHE A 43 8.80 1.28 -23.02
CA PHE A 43 8.30 2.43 -22.28
C PHE A 43 6.82 2.59 -22.54
N ILE A 44 6.05 2.80 -21.47
CA ILE A 44 4.65 3.20 -21.54
C ILE A 44 4.50 4.46 -20.70
N GLY A 45 4.14 5.59 -21.33
CA GLY A 45 4.03 6.87 -20.64
C GLY A 45 5.35 7.37 -20.05
N GLY A 46 6.48 7.01 -20.67
CA GLY A 46 7.83 7.35 -20.19
C GLY A 46 8.37 6.45 -19.07
N ILE A 47 7.61 5.45 -18.61
CA ILE A 47 8.05 4.49 -17.58
C ILE A 47 8.48 3.19 -18.24
N ASP A 48 9.67 2.69 -17.90
CA ASP A 48 10.17 1.40 -18.40
C ASP A 48 9.43 0.24 -17.73
N VAL A 49 8.76 -0.56 -18.55
CA VAL A 49 8.04 -1.76 -18.18
C VAL A 49 8.67 -3.03 -18.76
N GLY A 50 9.92 -2.96 -19.24
CA GLY A 50 10.66 -4.09 -19.82
C GLY A 50 10.66 -5.34 -18.94
N ARG A 51 10.69 -5.20 -17.61
CA ARG A 51 10.59 -6.34 -16.66
C ARG A 51 9.27 -7.11 -16.72
N SER A 52 8.18 -6.43 -17.07
CA SER A 52 6.85 -7.03 -17.23
C SER A 52 6.55 -7.41 -18.68
N ALA A 53 7.42 -7.02 -19.60
CA ALA A 53 7.24 -7.28 -21.02
C ALA A 53 7.58 -8.74 -21.33
N GLN A 54 6.69 -9.38 -22.07
CA GLN A 54 6.84 -10.72 -22.58
C GLN A 54 6.76 -10.67 -24.10
N TRP A 55 7.88 -11.00 -24.74
CA TRP A 55 7.96 -11.12 -26.18
C TRP A 55 7.38 -12.46 -26.65
N PHE A 56 6.59 -12.44 -27.72
CA PHE A 56 6.03 -13.66 -28.33
C PHE A 56 6.49 -13.86 -29.76
N SER A 57 6.53 -12.77 -30.54
CA SER A 57 6.96 -12.79 -31.93
C SER A 57 7.38 -11.38 -32.36
N PRO A 58 8.03 -11.22 -33.53
CA PRO A 58 8.40 -9.91 -34.05
C PRO A 58 7.21 -8.96 -34.32
N LYS A 59 5.98 -9.47 -34.20
CA LYS A 59 4.74 -8.72 -34.40
C LYS A 59 3.88 -8.60 -33.14
N LYS A 60 4.26 -9.25 -32.05
CA LYS A 60 3.45 -9.33 -30.83
C LYS A 60 4.33 -9.40 -29.59
N LEU A 61 4.04 -8.49 -28.66
CA LEU A 61 4.51 -8.56 -27.28
C LEU A 61 3.38 -8.20 -26.33
N THR A 62 3.50 -8.58 -25.06
CA THR A 62 2.59 -8.10 -24.01
C THR A 62 3.39 -7.41 -22.93
N ALA A 63 2.83 -6.37 -22.30
CA ALA A 63 3.43 -5.71 -21.16
C ALA A 63 2.35 -5.36 -20.13
N ILE A 64 2.75 -5.11 -18.89
CA ILE A 64 1.83 -4.63 -17.86
C ILE A 64 1.94 -3.11 -17.80
N THR A 65 0.79 -2.43 -17.83
CA THR A 65 0.77 -0.97 -17.80
C THR A 65 1.23 -0.43 -16.45
N PRO A 66 2.10 0.60 -16.40
CA PRO A 66 2.63 1.13 -15.15
C PRO A 66 1.58 1.91 -14.35
N LEU A 67 1.96 2.37 -13.15
CA LEU A 67 1.15 3.28 -12.35
C LEU A 67 1.11 4.66 -13.02
N GLY A 68 -0.07 5.27 -13.06
CA GLY A 68 -0.29 6.57 -13.71
C GLY A 68 -1.73 6.77 -14.17
N GLU A 69 -1.98 7.92 -14.76
CA GLU A 69 -3.26 8.27 -15.40
C GLU A 69 -3.00 9.16 -16.63
N GLY A 70 -3.93 9.17 -17.57
CA GLY A 70 -3.86 9.98 -18.78
C GLY A 70 -3.52 9.20 -20.05
N GLU A 71 -3.06 9.95 -21.05
CA GLU A 71 -2.67 9.43 -22.37
C GLU A 71 -1.20 9.01 -22.36
N LEU A 72 -0.94 7.73 -22.59
CA LEU A 72 0.39 7.14 -22.52
C LEU A 72 0.86 6.74 -23.92
N GLU A 73 1.99 7.32 -24.34
CA GLU A 73 2.71 6.88 -25.53
C GLU A 73 3.46 5.58 -25.26
N ILE A 74 3.63 4.77 -26.30
CA ILE A 74 4.34 3.49 -26.23
C ILE A 74 5.58 3.59 -27.11
N VAL A 75 6.74 3.32 -26.50
CA VAL A 75 8.04 3.32 -27.19
C VAL A 75 8.70 1.97 -26.92
N VAL A 76 9.19 1.33 -27.97
CA VAL A 76 9.85 0.03 -27.90
C VAL A 76 11.30 0.20 -28.32
N VAL A 77 12.24 -0.37 -27.55
CA VAL A 77 13.67 -0.31 -27.85
C VAL A 77 14.18 -1.73 -28.06
N THR A 78 14.75 -1.97 -29.23
CA THR A 78 15.38 -3.25 -29.60
C THR A 78 16.86 -3.06 -29.89
N ASP A 79 17.67 -4.09 -29.70
CA ASP A 79 19.11 -4.06 -30.05
C ASP A 79 19.29 -3.99 -31.58
N SER A 80 18.46 -4.73 -32.32
CA SER A 80 18.49 -4.78 -33.77
C SER A 80 18.00 -3.50 -34.46
N GLY A 81 16.88 -2.92 -34.00
CA GLY A 81 16.16 -1.83 -34.68
C GLY A 81 16.24 -0.48 -33.97
N GLY A 82 16.82 -0.41 -32.78
CA GLY A 82 16.91 0.83 -32.00
C GLY A 82 15.54 1.27 -31.47
N PHE A 83 15.24 2.55 -31.58
CA PHE A 83 14.02 3.16 -31.03
C PHE A 83 12.85 3.06 -32.00
N GLY A 84 11.75 2.51 -31.52
CA GLY A 84 10.48 2.41 -32.22
C GLY A 84 9.37 3.15 -31.49
N THR A 85 8.55 3.87 -32.24
CA THR A 85 7.42 4.66 -31.72
C THR A 85 6.10 3.99 -32.08
N ALA A 86 5.07 4.24 -31.28
CA ALA A 86 3.71 3.80 -31.58
C ALA A 86 2.92 4.88 -32.30
N ALA A 87 2.11 4.47 -33.28
CA ALA A 87 1.10 5.33 -33.89
C ALA A 87 -0.16 5.48 -33.01
N VAL A 88 -0.28 4.67 -31.95
CA VAL A 88 -1.46 4.58 -31.10
C VAL A 88 -1.11 4.96 -29.67
N ILE A 89 -2.05 5.64 -29.01
CA ILE A 89 -1.95 6.10 -27.64
C ILE A 89 -2.81 5.20 -26.75
N TYR A 90 -2.29 4.80 -25.58
CA TYR A 90 -3.05 4.08 -24.57
C TYR A 90 -3.70 5.04 -23.58
N ARG A 91 -4.98 4.85 -23.27
CA ARG A 91 -5.71 5.71 -22.30
C ARG A 91 -5.85 5.03 -20.95
N GLN A 92 -5.17 5.58 -19.94
CA GLN A 92 -5.21 5.06 -18.59
C GLN A 92 -6.13 5.89 -17.69
N ASN A 93 -7.13 5.25 -17.09
CA ASN A 93 -8.01 5.90 -16.12
C ASN A 93 -7.91 5.21 -14.76
N ILE A 94 -7.85 5.99 -13.69
CA ILE A 94 -7.92 5.47 -12.34
C ILE A 94 -9.39 5.54 -11.89
N LEU A 95 -10.00 4.37 -11.67
CA LEU A 95 -11.32 4.31 -11.05
C LEU A 95 -11.19 4.71 -9.59
N ARG A 96 -11.50 5.98 -9.31
CA ARG A 96 -11.70 6.46 -7.94
C ARG A 96 -13.01 5.86 -7.45
N VAL A 97 -12.92 4.78 -6.69
CA VAL A 97 -14.08 4.29 -5.93
C VAL A 97 -14.31 5.28 -4.79
N VAL A 98 -15.01 6.38 -5.10
CA VAL A 98 -15.67 7.19 -4.10
C VAL A 98 -16.93 6.43 -3.70
N SER A 99 -16.81 5.53 -2.71
CA SER A 99 -18.01 5.22 -1.95
C SER A 99 -18.48 6.52 -1.30
N PRO A 100 -19.78 6.71 -1.01
CA PRO A 100 -20.14 7.70 0.00
C PRO A 100 -19.28 7.37 1.22
N GLN A 101 -18.50 8.33 1.69
CA GLN A 101 -17.95 8.22 3.04
C GLN A 101 -19.18 8.17 3.94
N THR A 102 -19.52 6.98 4.44
CA THR A 102 -20.62 6.85 5.38
C THR A 102 -20.17 7.59 6.63
N VAL A 103 -20.65 8.82 6.80
CA VAL A 103 -20.48 9.56 8.03
C VAL A 103 -21.24 8.76 9.08
N VAL A 104 -20.49 8.00 9.88
CA VAL A 104 -21.06 7.28 11.02
C VAL A 104 -21.23 8.33 12.11
N THR A 105 -22.47 8.80 12.30
CA THR A 105 -22.83 9.74 13.38
C THR A 105 -22.92 9.07 14.75
N TYR A 106 -22.82 7.74 14.80
CA TYR A 106 -22.84 7.01 16.05
C TYR A 106 -21.44 6.47 16.37
N TRP A 107 -21.00 6.69 17.60
CA TRP A 107 -19.91 5.90 18.15
C TRP A 107 -20.48 4.49 18.37
N PRO A 108 -19.87 3.42 17.82
CA PRO A 108 -20.28 2.07 18.16
C PRO A 108 -20.24 1.92 19.67
N GLU A 109 -21.35 1.48 20.28
CA GLU A 109 -21.34 1.13 21.69
C GLU A 109 -20.25 0.06 21.89
N ASP A 110 -19.16 0.43 22.57
CA ASP A 110 -18.08 -0.49 22.87
C ASP A 110 -18.61 -1.50 23.92
N ASP A 111 -18.96 -2.71 23.48
CA ASP A 111 -19.40 -3.83 24.32
C ASP A 111 -18.38 -4.17 25.42
N ARG A 112 -17.17 -3.62 25.37
CA ARG A 112 -16.20 -3.66 26.48
C ARG A 112 -16.63 -2.85 27.71
N ARG A 113 -17.75 -2.13 27.67
CA ARG A 113 -18.33 -1.43 28.83
C ARG A 113 -19.27 -2.29 29.69
N VAL A 114 -19.41 -3.58 29.42
CA VAL A 114 -20.17 -4.49 30.29
C VAL A 114 -19.20 -5.28 31.16
N ALA A 115 -19.03 -4.84 32.41
CA ALA A 115 -18.41 -5.68 33.43
C ALA A 115 -19.36 -6.88 33.70
N PRO A 116 -18.87 -8.12 33.72
CA PRO A 116 -19.73 -9.26 34.02
C PRO A 116 -20.16 -9.19 35.48
N THR A 117 -21.43 -8.89 35.74
CA THR A 117 -21.99 -9.13 37.08
C THR A 117 -22.31 -10.62 37.16
N SER A 118 -21.44 -11.38 37.83
CA SER A 118 -21.74 -12.75 38.22
C SER A 118 -22.95 -12.71 39.15
N GLY A 119 -24.00 -13.45 38.79
CA GLY A 119 -25.29 -13.39 39.48
C GLY A 119 -25.25 -13.94 40.91
N SER A 120 -26.20 -13.47 41.72
CA SER A 120 -26.84 -14.29 42.75
C SER A 120 -28.19 -13.70 43.13
N THR A 121 -29.21 -14.55 43.06
CA THR A 121 -30.54 -14.38 43.65
C THR A 121 -30.50 -13.94 45.12
N SER A 122 -31.34 -12.99 45.52
CA SER A 122 -32.29 -13.16 46.64
C SER A 122 -32.99 -11.84 46.99
N ALA A 123 -34.17 -11.99 47.57
CA ALA A 123 -35.21 -11.00 47.74
C ALA A 123 -34.89 -9.88 48.76
N GLY A 124 -35.37 -8.67 48.43
CA GLY A 124 -36.09 -7.74 49.31
C GLY A 124 -35.43 -7.24 50.60
N SER A 125 -35.02 -5.97 50.61
CA SER A 125 -35.59 -4.96 51.53
C SER A 125 -34.91 -3.60 51.39
N SER A 126 -35.75 -2.57 51.22
CA SER A 126 -35.64 -1.20 51.72
C SER A 126 -34.25 -0.60 52.03
N GLY A 127 -33.95 0.52 51.36
CA GLY A 127 -33.23 1.65 51.97
C GLY A 127 -31.90 2.06 51.34
N SER A 128 -31.85 3.34 50.95
CA SER A 128 -30.68 4.23 50.88
C SER A 128 -29.47 3.90 49.99
N THR A 129 -29.36 4.71 48.94
CA THR A 129 -28.18 5.47 48.49
C THR A 129 -26.76 5.08 48.93
N VAL A 130 -25.86 5.21 47.94
CA VAL A 130 -24.43 5.60 47.98
C VAL A 130 -23.37 4.48 47.82
N ALA A 131 -22.52 4.72 46.80
CA ALA A 131 -21.14 4.31 46.59
C ALA A 131 -20.77 2.82 46.51
N VAL A 132 -20.49 2.40 45.27
CA VAL A 132 -19.65 1.24 44.99
C VAL A 132 -18.19 1.63 45.28
N GLY A 133 -17.64 1.02 46.33
CA GLY A 133 -16.27 0.51 46.38
C GLY A 133 -15.12 1.51 46.25
N CYS A 134 -14.86 2.29 47.30
CA CYS A 134 -13.54 2.87 47.55
C CYS A 134 -12.64 1.77 48.15
N VAL A 135 -11.60 1.33 47.43
CA VAL A 135 -10.50 0.60 48.07
C VAL A 135 -9.64 1.64 48.80
N PRO A 136 -9.46 1.53 50.12
CA PRO A 136 -8.74 2.53 50.89
C PRO A 136 -7.24 2.41 50.62
N GLY A 137 -6.61 3.54 50.23
CA GLY A 137 -5.18 3.75 50.49
C GLY A 137 -4.20 3.67 49.31
N ALA A 138 -4.61 3.88 48.06
CA ALA A 138 -3.66 4.30 47.03
C ALA A 138 -3.61 5.83 47.04
N GLU A 139 -2.61 6.41 47.70
CA GLU A 139 -2.36 7.86 47.64
C GLU A 139 -2.05 8.22 46.18
N LEU A 140 -3.02 8.86 45.52
CA LEU A 140 -2.92 9.31 44.13
C LEU A 140 -2.34 10.72 44.14
N ASP A 141 -1.36 11.00 43.28
CA ASP A 141 -0.82 12.36 43.17
C ASP A 141 -1.86 13.32 42.58
N HIS A 142 -2.06 14.47 43.24
CA HIS A 142 -3.14 15.42 42.93
C HIS A 142 -2.94 16.17 41.60
N SER A 143 -1.76 16.09 40.99
CA SER A 143 -1.46 16.77 39.73
C SER A 143 -1.65 15.87 38.50
N THR A 144 -1.49 14.56 38.66
CA THR A 144 -1.51 13.59 37.55
C THR A 144 -2.61 12.54 37.67
N GLY A 145 -3.17 12.32 38.86
CA GLY A 145 -4.21 11.32 39.09
C GLY A 145 -3.75 9.87 38.93
N LEU A 146 -2.44 9.64 38.82
CA LEU A 146 -1.84 8.31 38.71
C LEU A 146 -1.48 7.76 40.10
N PRO A 147 -1.59 6.44 40.31
CA PRO A 147 -1.16 5.82 41.56
C PRO A 147 0.36 5.91 41.72
N MET A 148 0.85 6.15 42.94
CA MET A 148 2.30 6.25 43.26
C MET A 148 3.13 5.05 42.74
N SER A 149 2.52 3.88 42.58
CA SER A 149 3.16 2.70 41.96
C SER A 149 3.51 2.90 40.47
N GLU A 150 2.77 3.71 39.73
CA GLU A 150 3.00 4.01 38.31
C GLU A 150 4.03 5.13 38.09
N LEU A 151 4.17 6.06 39.04
CA LEU A 151 5.22 7.09 38.97
C LEU A 151 6.64 6.49 39.01
N SER A 152 6.82 5.34 39.66
CA SER A 152 8.10 4.62 39.72
C SER A 152 8.57 4.06 38.37
N ARG A 153 7.66 3.82 37.42
CA ARG A 153 8.02 3.44 36.04
C ARG A 153 8.42 4.64 35.19
N ILE A 154 7.87 5.81 35.48
CA ILE A 154 8.05 7.03 34.68
C ILE A 154 9.29 7.80 35.14
N SER A 155 9.64 7.71 36.43
CA SER A 155 10.86 8.32 36.98
C SER A 155 12.00 7.31 37.14
N MET A 156 12.29 6.48 36.12
CA MET A 156 13.65 5.92 36.06
C MET A 156 14.58 7.07 35.69
N PRO A 157 15.48 7.54 36.57
CA PRO A 157 16.55 8.41 36.11
C PRO A 157 17.32 7.62 35.05
N LEU A 158 17.45 8.19 33.85
CA LEU A 158 18.32 7.71 32.78
C LEU A 158 19.79 7.82 33.24
N SER A 159 20.14 7.11 34.31
CA SER A 159 21.51 6.97 34.78
C SER A 159 22.20 5.93 33.90
N ASP A 160 23.46 6.20 33.57
CA ASP A 160 24.32 5.37 32.71
C ASP A 160 24.34 3.89 33.16
N SER A 161 24.14 3.64 34.45
CA SER A 161 24.12 2.29 35.03
C SER A 161 22.88 1.47 34.63
N ALA A 162 21.71 2.11 34.43
CA ALA A 162 20.48 1.43 34.02
C ALA A 162 20.44 1.11 32.52
N LEU A 163 21.13 1.92 31.69
CA LEU A 163 21.26 1.65 30.26
C LEU A 163 22.20 0.46 29.96
N ARG A 164 23.18 0.20 30.83
CA ARG A 164 24.12 -0.93 30.69
C ARG A 164 23.51 -2.31 30.96
N GLU A 165 22.42 -2.41 31.73
CA GLU A 165 21.70 -3.68 31.92
C GLU A 165 20.90 -4.10 30.69
N ILE A 166 20.36 -3.13 29.94
CA ILE A 166 19.50 -3.39 28.78
C ILE A 166 20.32 -3.54 27.49
N TYR A 167 21.49 -2.87 27.41
CA TYR A 167 22.42 -2.98 26.30
C TYR A 167 23.80 -3.44 26.79
N PRO A 168 24.03 -4.75 26.98
CA PRO A 168 25.39 -5.26 27.18
C PRO A 168 26.16 -5.09 25.86
N LEU A 169 27.20 -4.24 25.88
CA LEU A 169 28.20 -4.19 24.82
C LEU A 169 29.11 -5.43 24.92
N PRO A 170 29.66 -5.91 23.78
CA PRO A 170 30.43 -7.16 23.71
C PRO A 170 31.71 -7.16 24.55
#